data_AF-A0A453IVH1-F1
#
_entry.id   AF-A0A453IVH1-F1
#
_cell.length_a   1.000
_cell.length_b   1.000
_cell.length_c   1.000
_cell.angle_alpha   90.00
_cell.angle_beta   90.00
_cell.angle_gamma   90.00
#
_symmetry.space_group_name_H-M   'P 1'
#
loop_
_entity.id
_entity.type
_entity.pdbx_description
1 polymer ?
#
loop_
_entity_poly.entity_id
_entity_poly.type
_entity_poly.pdbx_seq_one_letter_code
_entity_poly.pdbx_strand_id
1 'polypeptide(L)'
;LGFLHNESHERSWGRGRRRRHEEYLVSNFVSTASFRPPACHERRHWPAIDSRHGLVLFHTPKRCEDFVICDLVTYDRWRIKADPACRRIIWNGRFDEDWGDYEDEDDDVTWNAAVLCAKDGCEHLYCHGGPFLVALVGSDRGRQITFATVYSSATRKWSGMISVKEWNVVEMTGHNAVVGNKAYFPCEQSDSVVEYDMGEQKLSVIGAPFGRLVGAEGGLLLFATVLKPRLHLHIWSMEVRPDRTTALARRRIIELAPKLSGYAFLDVSVVGFAEGVGVIFLSTKAGLYTVELSSSRIKNMDRERSLGKIMPYMCFYTREWGRLPTSD
;
A
#
# COMPACT_ATOMS: atom_id res chain seq x y z
N LEU A 1 1.16 16.54 5.77
CA LEU A 1 0.53 15.20 5.79
C LEU A 1 -0.71 15.25 4.89
N GLY A 2 -0.87 14.24 4.07
CA GLY A 2 -2.11 13.95 3.36
C GLY A 2 -2.24 12.43 3.26
N PHE A 3 -3.25 11.94 2.56
CA PHE A 3 -3.35 10.52 2.28
C PHE A 3 -4.11 10.26 0.99
N LEU A 4 -3.84 9.11 0.38
CA LEU A 4 -4.62 8.60 -0.73
C LEU A 4 -5.60 7.53 -0.25
N HIS A 5 -6.72 7.42 -0.95
CA HIS A 5 -7.63 6.27 -0.88
C HIS A 5 -8.20 6.02 -2.28
N ASN A 6 -8.64 4.78 -2.51
CA ASN A 6 -9.33 4.42 -3.74
C ASN A 6 -10.84 4.31 -3.46
N GLU A 7 -11.65 4.83 -4.37
CA GLU A 7 -13.11 4.67 -4.36
C GLU A 7 -13.55 3.89 -5.59
N SER A 8 -14.50 2.98 -5.40
CA SER A 8 -15.13 2.26 -6.52
C SER A 8 -16.27 3.08 -7.07
N HIS A 9 -16.29 3.21 -8.40
CA HIS A 9 -17.36 3.85 -9.14
C HIS A 9 -17.89 2.87 -10.17
N GLU A 10 -19.20 2.93 -10.39
CA GLU A 10 -19.87 2.20 -11.45
C GLU A 10 -20.39 3.21 -12.47
N ARG A 11 -20.05 3.01 -13.76
CA ARG A 11 -20.71 3.70 -14.86
C ARG A 11 -21.54 2.70 -15.66
N SER A 12 -22.68 3.15 -16.18
CA SER A 12 -23.47 2.36 -17.13
C SER A 12 -23.73 3.16 -18.41
N TRP A 13 -23.66 2.48 -19.55
CA TRP A 13 -23.95 3.07 -20.87
C TRP A 13 -24.68 2.07 -21.77
N GLY A 14 -25.31 2.58 -22.83
CA GLY A 14 -26.25 1.81 -23.67
C GLY A 14 -27.71 1.98 -23.25
N ARG A 15 -28.64 1.37 -24.01
CA ARG A 15 -30.09 1.45 -23.76
C ARG A 15 -30.73 0.06 -23.79
N GLY A 16 -31.79 -0.11 -22.99
CA GLY A 16 -32.59 -1.35 -22.94
C GLY A 16 -31.78 -2.56 -22.46
N ARG A 17 -32.01 -3.73 -23.05
CA ARG A 17 -31.33 -5.00 -22.69
C ARG A 17 -29.83 -5.05 -23.03
N ARG A 18 -29.26 -4.01 -23.65
CA ARG A 18 -27.81 -3.89 -23.96
C ARG A 18 -27.09 -2.88 -23.04
N ARG A 19 -27.63 -2.62 -21.85
CA ARG A 19 -26.98 -1.75 -20.87
C ARG A 19 -25.71 -2.45 -20.37
N ARG A 20 -24.57 -1.81 -20.59
CA ARG A 20 -23.27 -2.26 -20.10
C ARG A 20 -22.95 -1.50 -18.83
N HIS A 21 -22.19 -2.16 -17.96
CA HIS A 21 -21.75 -1.64 -16.68
C HIS A 21 -20.22 -1.78 -16.61
N GLU A 22 -19.54 -0.78 -16.07
CA GLU A 22 -18.11 -0.82 -15.76
C GLU A 22 -17.91 -0.34 -14.35
N GLU A 23 -17.24 -1.17 -13.58
CA GLU A 23 -16.64 -0.76 -12.32
C GLU A 23 -15.22 -0.27 -12.56
N TYR A 24 -14.89 0.88 -11.99
CA TYR A 24 -13.55 1.44 -12.03
C TYR A 24 -13.18 2.11 -10.71
N LEU A 25 -11.89 2.06 -10.39
CA LEU A 25 -11.35 2.75 -9.22
C LEU A 25 -10.89 4.16 -9.58
N VAL A 26 -11.17 5.08 -8.68
CA VAL A 26 -10.65 6.44 -8.67
C VAL A 26 -9.73 6.60 -7.47
N SER A 27 -8.50 7.06 -7.70
CA SER A 27 -7.62 7.45 -6.60
C SER A 27 -7.85 8.92 -6.25
N ASN A 28 -8.10 9.16 -4.97
CA ASN A 28 -8.39 10.46 -4.38
C ASN A 28 -7.29 10.84 -3.39
N PHE A 29 -6.91 12.12 -3.37
CA PHE A 29 -5.98 12.67 -2.38
C PHE A 29 -6.70 13.60 -1.41
N VAL A 30 -6.56 13.33 -0.11
CA VAL A 30 -7.10 14.17 0.96
C VAL A 30 -5.93 14.82 1.69
N SER A 31 -5.87 16.15 1.65
CA SER A 31 -4.89 16.89 2.46
C SER A 31 -5.39 17.04 3.90
N THR A 32 -4.51 16.76 4.86
CA THR A 32 -4.77 17.02 6.28
C THR A 32 -4.11 18.33 6.76
N ALA A 33 -3.53 19.08 5.83
CA ALA A 33 -2.90 20.38 6.04
C ALA A 33 -3.42 21.41 5.02
N SER A 34 -3.03 22.68 5.18
CA SER A 34 -3.33 23.74 4.22
C SER A 34 -2.63 23.55 2.86
N PHE A 35 -1.51 22.83 2.84
CA PHE A 35 -0.79 22.53 1.61
C PHE A 35 -1.48 21.44 0.80
N ARG A 36 -1.70 21.68 -0.49
CA ARG A 36 -2.16 20.67 -1.46
C ARG A 36 -1.07 20.50 -2.53
N PRO A 37 -0.57 19.28 -2.76
CA PRO A 37 0.41 19.05 -3.82
C PRO A 37 -0.18 19.42 -5.19
N PRO A 38 0.60 20.01 -6.12
CA PRO A 38 0.10 20.41 -7.44
C PRO A 38 -0.49 19.25 -8.25
N ALA A 39 -0.01 18.02 -8.01
CA ALA A 39 -0.43 16.84 -8.76
C ALA A 39 -1.60 16.05 -8.14
N CYS A 40 -2.30 16.60 -7.13
CA CYS A 40 -3.28 15.87 -6.30
C CYS A 40 -4.67 15.69 -6.92
N HIS A 41 -4.81 15.84 -8.24
CA HIS A 41 -6.08 15.65 -8.93
C HIS A 41 -6.55 14.20 -8.88
N GLU A 42 -7.87 14.00 -8.86
CA GLU A 42 -8.50 12.69 -8.95
C GLU A 42 -8.03 11.94 -10.21
N ARG A 43 -7.74 10.64 -10.07
CA ARG A 43 -7.23 9.83 -11.18
C ARG A 43 -8.12 8.62 -11.42
N ARG A 44 -8.88 8.68 -12.52
CA ARG A 44 -9.75 7.58 -12.96
C ARG A 44 -8.93 6.44 -13.57
N HIS A 45 -9.28 5.21 -13.22
CA HIS A 45 -8.61 3.98 -13.64
C HIS A 45 -7.14 3.88 -13.19
N TRP A 46 -6.75 4.66 -12.19
CA TRP A 46 -5.39 4.70 -11.64
C TRP A 46 -5.47 4.46 -10.13
N PRO A 47 -5.84 3.24 -9.67
CA PRO A 47 -5.82 2.94 -8.25
C PRO A 47 -4.40 3.09 -7.69
N ALA A 48 -4.29 3.79 -6.56
CA ALA A 48 -3.06 3.84 -5.78
C ALA A 48 -2.84 2.50 -5.07
N ILE A 49 -1.64 1.95 -5.16
CA ILE A 49 -1.27 0.69 -4.50
C ILE A 49 -0.52 0.99 -3.21
N ASP A 50 0.44 1.93 -3.30
CA ASP A 50 1.40 2.23 -2.25
C ASP A 50 1.83 3.71 -2.31
N SER A 51 2.27 4.26 -1.17
CA SER A 51 2.78 5.62 -1.06
C SER A 51 3.88 5.66 -0.01
N ARG A 52 5.11 5.98 -0.43
CA ARG A 52 6.27 6.08 0.47
C ARG A 52 7.22 7.16 0.00
N HIS A 53 7.82 7.84 0.98
CA HIS A 53 8.93 8.77 0.75
C HIS A 53 8.64 9.86 -0.32
N GLY A 54 7.41 10.37 -0.38
CA GLY A 54 7.01 11.39 -1.35
C GLY A 54 6.58 10.87 -2.73
N LEU A 55 6.71 9.56 -2.97
CA LEU A 55 6.29 8.88 -4.18
C LEU A 55 4.96 8.13 -3.98
N VAL A 56 4.15 8.09 -5.03
CA VAL A 56 2.91 7.31 -5.09
C VAL A 56 2.98 6.35 -6.26
N LEU A 57 2.71 5.07 -6.00
CA LEU A 57 2.63 4.01 -6.98
C LEU A 57 1.18 3.78 -7.40
N PHE A 58 0.89 3.94 -8.69
CA PHE A 58 -0.40 3.66 -9.30
C PHE A 58 -0.31 2.45 -10.22
N HIS A 59 -1.36 1.63 -10.24
CA HIS A 59 -1.59 0.61 -11.27
C HIS A 59 -2.42 1.22 -12.40
N THR A 60 -2.07 0.95 -13.66
CA THR A 60 -2.74 1.57 -14.82
C THR A 60 -3.19 0.55 -15.86
N PRO A 61 -4.14 -0.33 -15.53
CA PRO A 61 -4.51 -1.49 -16.36
C PRO A 61 -5.17 -1.12 -17.69
N LYS A 62 -5.61 0.12 -17.91
CA LYS A 62 -6.24 0.54 -19.18
C LYS A 62 -5.30 1.32 -20.09
N ARG A 63 -3.98 1.23 -19.86
CA ARG A 63 -2.98 2.00 -20.60
C ARG A 63 -1.86 1.11 -21.12
N CYS A 64 -1.01 1.68 -21.98
CA CYS A 64 0.15 0.98 -22.51
C CYS A 64 1.22 0.67 -21.43
N GLU A 65 1.08 1.31 -20.27
CA GLU A 65 2.00 1.22 -19.13
C GLU A 65 1.28 0.51 -17.99
N ASP A 66 2.00 -0.35 -17.26
CA ASP A 66 1.41 -1.22 -16.24
C ASP A 66 1.39 -0.51 -14.88
N PHE A 67 2.46 0.24 -14.57
CA PHE A 67 2.55 1.07 -13.38
C PHE A 67 2.95 2.50 -13.72
N VAL A 68 2.51 3.43 -12.88
CA VAL A 68 2.98 4.81 -12.90
C VAL A 68 3.40 5.24 -11.50
N ILE A 69 4.61 5.75 -11.36
CA ILE A 69 5.07 6.42 -10.15
C ILE A 69 4.94 7.92 -10.36
N CYS A 70 4.38 8.61 -9.38
CA CYS A 70 4.31 10.07 -9.34
C CYS A 70 4.93 10.61 -8.07
N ASP A 71 5.73 11.66 -8.22
CA ASP A 71 6.01 12.59 -7.14
C ASP A 71 4.91 13.65 -7.14
N LEU A 72 4.08 13.69 -6.09
CA LEU A 72 2.95 14.61 -6.07
C LEU A 72 3.38 16.07 -5.85
N VAL A 73 4.60 16.31 -5.35
CA VAL A 73 5.13 17.65 -5.07
C VAL A 73 5.83 18.22 -6.29
N THR A 74 6.72 17.46 -6.93
CA THR A 74 7.45 17.94 -8.12
C THR A 74 6.67 17.76 -9.42
N TYR A 75 5.60 16.96 -9.40
CA TYR A 75 4.83 16.53 -10.58
C TYR A 75 5.59 15.56 -11.51
N ASP A 76 6.77 15.08 -11.10
CA ASP A 76 7.53 14.11 -11.89
C ASP A 76 6.77 12.77 -12.00
N ARG A 77 6.92 12.13 -13.16
CA ARG A 77 6.22 10.88 -13.47
C ARG A 77 7.13 9.89 -14.17
N TRP A 78 7.07 8.66 -13.71
CA TRP A 78 7.77 7.53 -14.29
C TRP A 78 6.75 6.48 -14.71
N ARG A 79 6.82 6.09 -15.97
CA ARG A 79 5.94 5.08 -16.56
C ARG A 79 6.72 3.78 -16.67
N ILE A 80 6.16 2.71 -16.12
CA ILE A 80 6.84 1.43 -15.99
C ILE A 80 5.97 0.38 -16.68
N LYS A 81 6.58 -0.33 -17.63
CA LYS A 81 6.00 -1.58 -18.13
C LYS A 81 6.44 -2.69 -17.20
N ALA A 82 5.52 -3.53 -16.78
CA ALA A 82 5.79 -4.73 -16.02
C ALA A 82 6.70 -5.67 -16.81
N ASP A 83 7.44 -6.51 -16.08
CA ASP A 83 8.19 -7.58 -16.70
C ASP A 83 7.26 -8.42 -17.59
N PRO A 84 7.64 -8.78 -18.84
CA PRO A 84 6.79 -9.57 -19.72
C PRO A 84 6.28 -10.87 -19.09
N ALA A 85 7.07 -11.50 -18.21
CA ALA A 85 6.68 -12.70 -17.48
C ALA A 85 5.59 -12.41 -16.42
N CYS A 86 5.57 -11.19 -15.84
CA CYS A 86 4.53 -10.72 -14.92
C CYS A 86 3.35 -10.06 -15.62
N ARG A 87 3.51 -9.60 -16.87
CA ARG A 87 2.47 -8.81 -17.55
C ARG A 87 1.18 -9.59 -17.69
N ARG A 88 1.23 -10.87 -18.09
CA ARG A 88 0.01 -11.70 -18.14
C ARG A 88 -0.66 -11.85 -16.76
N ILE A 89 0.13 -11.82 -15.70
CA ILE A 89 -0.29 -12.07 -14.32
C ILE A 89 -0.97 -10.84 -13.70
N ILE A 90 -0.44 -9.64 -13.98
CA ILE A 90 -0.97 -8.38 -13.44
C ILE A 90 -2.31 -8.01 -14.10
N TRP A 91 -2.52 -8.47 -15.33
CA TRP A 91 -3.69 -8.16 -16.17
C TRP A 91 -4.88 -9.10 -15.95
N ASN A 92 -4.97 -9.80 -14.81
CA ASN A 92 -6.11 -10.65 -14.46
C ASN A 92 -7.38 -9.81 -14.23
N GLY A 93 -8.06 -9.46 -15.32
CA GLY A 93 -9.52 -9.38 -15.50
C GLY A 93 -10.38 -8.42 -14.65
N ARG A 94 -9.97 -8.05 -13.43
CA ARG A 94 -10.81 -7.34 -12.45
C ARG A 94 -11.22 -5.93 -12.88
N PHE A 95 -10.61 -5.37 -13.92
CA PHE A 95 -10.88 -4.02 -14.41
C PHE A 95 -11.31 -3.95 -15.89
N ASP A 96 -11.50 -5.08 -16.58
CA ASP A 96 -11.87 -5.10 -18.00
C ASP A 96 -13.33 -5.52 -18.26
N GLU A 97 -13.94 -4.89 -19.26
CA GLU A 97 -15.38 -4.88 -19.55
C GLU A 97 -15.86 -5.96 -20.53
N ASP A 98 -15.01 -6.91 -20.96
CA ASP A 98 -15.31 -7.74 -22.15
C ASP A 98 -15.15 -9.26 -21.93
N TRP A 99 -15.84 -9.79 -20.90
CA TRP A 99 -16.07 -11.23 -20.79
C TRP A 99 -17.54 -11.56 -21.00
N GLY A 100 -17.87 -11.91 -22.25
CA GLY A 100 -18.97 -12.82 -22.53
C GLY A 100 -18.51 -14.26 -22.31
N ASP A 101 -19.26 -15.01 -21.51
CA ASP A 101 -19.44 -16.46 -21.54
C ASP A 101 -18.20 -17.37 -21.71
N TYR A 102 -17.07 -17.06 -21.04
CA TYR A 102 -16.03 -18.06 -20.79
C TYR A 102 -15.85 -18.24 -19.28
N GLU A 103 -16.31 -19.39 -18.78
CA GLU A 103 -16.15 -19.88 -17.41
C GLU A 103 -14.69 -20.27 -17.10
N ASP A 104 -13.73 -19.41 -17.42
CA ASP A 104 -12.35 -19.53 -16.90
C ASP A 104 -12.07 -18.27 -16.08
N GLU A 105 -12.62 -18.24 -14.86
CA GLU A 105 -12.19 -17.34 -13.80
C GLU A 105 -10.68 -17.57 -13.58
N ASP A 106 -9.81 -16.73 -14.17
CA ASP A 106 -8.36 -16.69 -13.88
C ASP A 106 -8.15 -16.06 -12.47
N ASP A 107 -8.93 -16.53 -11.50
CA ASP A 107 -8.93 -16.23 -10.05
C ASP A 107 -7.69 -16.80 -9.33
N ASP A 108 -6.81 -17.42 -10.09
CA ASP A 108 -5.67 -18.16 -9.58
C ASP A 108 -4.46 -17.28 -9.27
N VAL A 109 -4.47 -15.98 -9.58
CA VAL A 109 -3.32 -15.10 -9.30
C VAL A 109 -3.64 -13.87 -8.47
N THR A 110 -2.89 -13.70 -7.39
CA THR A 110 -2.89 -12.52 -6.53
C THR A 110 -1.55 -11.82 -6.57
N TRP A 111 -1.54 -10.49 -6.48
CA TRP A 111 -0.28 -9.73 -6.48
C TRP A 111 -0.41 -8.38 -5.77
N ASN A 112 0.71 -7.86 -5.31
CA ASN A 112 0.80 -6.53 -4.72
C ASN A 112 2.20 -5.94 -5.02
N ALA A 113 2.34 -4.63 -4.91
CA ALA A 113 3.58 -3.93 -5.19
C ALA A 113 3.87 -2.83 -4.17
N ALA A 114 5.16 -2.58 -3.92
CA ALA A 114 5.62 -1.55 -3.00
C ALA A 114 6.71 -0.69 -3.63
N VAL A 115 6.71 0.60 -3.34
CA VAL A 115 7.75 1.53 -3.79
C VAL A 115 8.75 1.79 -2.66
N LEU A 116 10.04 1.85 -3.01
CA LEU A 116 11.13 2.06 -2.06
C LEU A 116 12.04 3.19 -2.54
N CYS A 117 12.51 4.03 -1.61
CA CYS A 117 13.59 4.98 -1.88
C CYS A 117 14.91 4.16 -2.00
N ALA A 118 15.64 4.33 -3.09
CA ALA A 118 16.88 3.59 -3.41
C ALA A 118 18.10 4.52 -3.38
N LYS A 119 17.95 5.70 -2.77
CA LYS A 119 19.00 6.70 -2.67
C LYS A 119 19.89 6.36 -1.47
N ASP A 120 21.17 6.11 -1.75
CA ASP A 120 22.15 5.78 -0.72
C ASP A 120 22.23 6.87 0.36
N GLY A 121 22.20 6.46 1.63
CA GLY A 121 22.26 7.37 2.77
C GLY A 121 21.04 8.30 2.93
N CYS A 122 19.90 7.97 2.31
CA CYS A 122 18.73 8.83 2.43
C CYS A 122 18.09 8.77 3.82
N GLU A 123 18.04 9.91 4.51
CA GLU A 123 17.36 10.07 5.80
C GLU A 123 15.83 10.09 5.70
N HIS A 124 15.28 9.98 4.48
CA HIS A 124 13.84 9.93 4.20
C HIS A 124 13.01 11.12 4.69
N LEU A 125 13.64 12.21 5.15
CA LEU A 125 12.99 13.47 5.50
C LEU A 125 12.51 14.23 4.25
N TYR A 126 13.28 14.18 3.16
CA TYR A 126 12.97 14.80 1.87
C TYR A 126 13.54 13.94 0.71
N CYS A 127 12.95 12.76 0.45
CA CYS A 127 13.37 11.85 -0.64
C CYS A 127 12.65 12.20 -1.96
N HIS A 128 12.88 13.39 -2.52
CA HIS A 128 12.40 13.76 -3.85
C HIS A 128 13.51 13.58 -4.90
N GLY A 129 13.13 13.20 -6.13
CA GLY A 129 14.03 13.14 -7.30
C GLY A 129 15.16 12.11 -7.24
N GLY A 130 15.17 11.21 -6.25
CA GLY A 130 16.15 10.13 -6.13
C GLY A 130 15.75 8.86 -6.88
N PRO A 131 16.69 7.91 -7.08
CA PRO A 131 16.34 6.59 -7.57
C PRO A 131 15.41 5.89 -6.57
N PHE A 132 14.47 5.13 -7.12
CA PHE A 132 13.55 4.27 -6.40
C PHE A 132 13.55 2.85 -6.98
N LEU A 133 13.05 1.91 -6.18
CA LEU A 133 12.73 0.53 -6.58
C LEU A 133 11.22 0.31 -6.53
N VAL A 134 10.73 -0.64 -7.34
CA VAL A 134 9.36 -1.19 -7.22
C VAL A 134 9.46 -2.69 -7.02
N ALA A 135 9.16 -3.15 -5.81
CA ALA A 135 9.01 -4.57 -5.52
C ALA A 135 7.64 -5.03 -6.00
N LEU A 136 7.59 -6.06 -6.82
CA LEU A 136 6.37 -6.76 -7.21
C LEU A 136 6.43 -8.17 -6.66
N VAL A 137 5.39 -8.57 -5.92
CA VAL A 137 5.23 -9.92 -5.40
C VAL A 137 3.86 -10.43 -5.82
N GLY A 138 3.80 -11.67 -6.27
CA GLY A 138 2.55 -12.31 -6.62
C GLY A 138 2.59 -13.81 -6.41
N SER A 139 1.43 -14.44 -6.50
CA SER A 139 1.23 -15.86 -6.24
C SER A 139 0.25 -16.46 -7.21
N ASP A 140 0.70 -17.49 -7.91
CA ASP A 140 -0.02 -18.21 -8.95
C ASP A 140 -0.41 -19.59 -8.43
N ARG A 141 -1.72 -19.80 -8.26
CA ARG A 141 -2.33 -21.04 -7.78
C ARG A 141 -2.22 -22.15 -8.80
N GLY A 142 -2.41 -21.87 -10.08
CA GLY A 142 -2.25 -22.88 -11.14
C GLY A 142 -0.84 -23.49 -11.16
N ARG A 143 0.17 -22.66 -10.90
CA ARG A 143 1.58 -23.09 -10.79
C ARG A 143 2.02 -23.47 -9.39
N GLN A 144 1.21 -23.19 -8.37
CA GLN A 144 1.53 -23.38 -6.96
C GLN A 144 2.84 -22.68 -6.55
N ILE A 145 3.04 -21.44 -7.02
CA ILE A 145 4.24 -20.65 -6.73
C ILE A 145 3.90 -19.28 -6.15
N THR A 146 4.81 -18.77 -5.33
CA THR A 146 4.94 -17.34 -5.01
C THR A 146 6.17 -16.83 -5.76
N PHE A 147 6.06 -15.70 -6.45
CA PHE A 147 7.12 -15.10 -7.23
C PHE A 147 7.36 -13.64 -6.84
N ALA A 148 8.57 -13.15 -7.15
CA ALA A 148 8.93 -11.77 -6.93
C ALA A 148 9.88 -11.27 -8.03
N THR A 149 9.81 -9.96 -8.30
CA THR A 149 10.76 -9.24 -9.14
C THR A 149 10.83 -7.78 -8.68
N VAL A 150 11.93 -7.10 -8.97
CA VAL A 150 12.11 -5.68 -8.63
C VAL A 150 12.48 -4.87 -9.85
N TYR A 151 11.78 -3.75 -10.04
CA TYR A 151 12.17 -2.72 -11.00
C TYR A 151 13.13 -1.73 -10.35
N SER A 152 14.20 -1.36 -11.04
CA SER A 152 15.07 -0.25 -10.65
C SER A 152 14.93 0.92 -11.60
N SER A 153 14.61 2.11 -11.07
CA SER A 153 14.58 3.35 -11.86
C SER A 153 15.95 3.80 -12.37
N ALA A 154 17.03 3.42 -11.66
CA ALA A 154 18.40 3.74 -12.06
C ALA A 154 18.82 2.98 -13.32
N THR A 155 18.48 1.68 -13.39
CA THR A 155 18.81 0.84 -14.55
C THR A 155 17.68 0.77 -15.59
N ARG A 156 16.48 1.22 -15.21
CA ARG A 156 15.21 1.11 -15.96
C ARG A 156 14.88 -0.32 -16.38
N LYS A 157 15.24 -1.30 -15.55
CA LYS A 157 15.07 -2.74 -15.82
C LYS A 157 14.46 -3.44 -14.62
N TRP A 158 13.73 -4.51 -14.90
CA TRP A 158 13.33 -5.50 -13.92
C TRP A 158 14.49 -6.47 -13.67
N SER A 159 14.59 -6.98 -12.45
CA SER A 159 15.44 -8.12 -12.13
C SER A 159 14.84 -9.41 -12.72
N GLY A 160 15.67 -10.45 -12.78
CA GLY A 160 15.16 -11.79 -13.04
C GLY A 160 14.10 -12.16 -12.00
N MET A 161 13.01 -12.80 -12.46
CA MET A 161 11.96 -13.30 -11.58
C MET A 161 12.50 -14.47 -10.76
N ILE A 162 12.27 -14.42 -9.45
CA ILE A 162 12.52 -15.53 -8.53
C ILE A 162 11.19 -16.12 -8.08
N SER A 163 11.17 -17.41 -7.75
CA SER A 163 9.95 -18.09 -7.30
C SER A 163 10.24 -19.19 -6.29
N VAL A 164 9.30 -19.42 -5.37
CA VAL A 164 9.29 -20.56 -4.44
C VAL A 164 8.06 -21.41 -4.69
N LYS A 165 8.18 -22.73 -4.50
CA LYS A 165 7.08 -23.70 -4.62
C LYS A 165 6.23 -23.73 -3.34
N GLU A 166 5.62 -22.60 -3.06
CA GLU A 166 4.71 -22.41 -1.94
C GLU A 166 3.66 -21.41 -2.41
N TRP A 167 2.39 -21.79 -2.35
CA TRP A 167 1.30 -20.91 -2.75
C TRP A 167 0.83 -20.10 -1.54
N ASN A 168 1.02 -18.79 -1.60
CA ASN A 168 0.62 -17.86 -0.56
C ASN A 168 -0.25 -16.76 -1.17
N VAL A 169 -1.56 -16.78 -0.94
CA VAL A 169 -2.46 -15.77 -1.52
C VAL A 169 -1.99 -14.39 -1.07
N VAL A 170 -1.51 -13.53 -1.96
CA VAL A 170 -1.00 -12.20 -1.58
C VAL A 170 -2.19 -11.27 -1.34
N GLU A 171 -2.25 -10.62 -0.17
CA GLU A 171 -3.33 -9.68 0.15
C GLU A 171 -3.18 -8.41 -0.72
N MET A 172 -3.91 -8.35 -1.84
CA MET A 172 -3.83 -7.25 -2.81
C MET A 172 -4.30 -5.90 -2.25
N THR A 173 -5.19 -5.94 -1.25
CA THR A 173 -5.71 -4.74 -0.58
C THR A 173 -5.02 -4.46 0.76
N GLY A 174 -4.04 -5.28 1.13
CA GLY A 174 -3.26 -5.14 2.36
C GLY A 174 -2.29 -3.96 2.31
N HIS A 175 -1.80 -3.56 3.49
CA HIS A 175 -0.65 -2.68 3.59
C HIS A 175 0.62 -3.50 3.49
N ASN A 176 1.59 -2.96 2.76
CA ASN A 176 2.91 -3.55 2.65
C ASN A 176 3.81 -2.89 3.69
N ALA A 177 4.96 -3.47 3.97
CA ALA A 177 6.00 -2.82 4.78
C ALA A 177 7.36 -2.93 4.10
N VAL A 178 8.23 -1.97 4.39
CA VAL A 178 9.58 -1.91 3.84
C VAL A 178 10.56 -1.66 4.97
N VAL A 179 11.59 -2.51 5.08
CA VAL A 179 12.69 -2.37 6.03
C VAL A 179 14.00 -2.63 5.31
N GLY A 180 14.82 -1.60 5.17
CA GLY A 180 16.06 -1.69 4.38
C GLY A 180 15.76 -2.13 2.94
N ASN A 181 16.43 -3.19 2.48
CA ASN A 181 16.25 -3.76 1.14
C ASN A 181 15.16 -4.85 1.07
N LYS A 182 14.31 -4.95 2.10
CA LYS A 182 13.29 -5.99 2.18
C LYS A 182 11.89 -5.39 2.11
N ALA A 183 11.06 -5.99 1.29
CA ALA A 183 9.64 -5.69 1.19
C ALA A 183 8.82 -6.85 1.74
N TYR A 184 7.74 -6.52 2.44
CA TYR A 184 6.92 -7.46 3.19
C TYR A 184 5.47 -7.33 2.74
N PHE A 185 4.89 -8.45 2.31
CA PHE A 185 3.55 -8.51 1.74
C PHE A 185 2.71 -9.51 2.54
N PRO A 186 1.61 -9.08 3.18
CA PRO A 186 0.76 -9.96 3.95
C PRO A 186 0.05 -10.96 3.03
N CYS A 187 -0.20 -12.15 3.55
CA CYS A 187 -0.95 -13.18 2.85
C CYS A 187 -2.42 -13.15 3.30
N GLU A 188 -3.33 -13.30 2.35
CA GLU A 188 -4.73 -13.57 2.63
C GLU A 188 -4.87 -14.98 3.19
N GLN A 189 -5.78 -15.15 4.15
CA GLN A 189 -6.19 -16.46 4.70
C GLN A 189 -5.10 -17.23 5.48
N SER A 190 -3.92 -16.64 5.70
CA SER A 190 -2.87 -17.19 6.56
C SER A 190 -2.26 -16.14 7.48
N ASP A 191 -1.79 -16.56 8.65
CA ASP A 191 -0.99 -15.73 9.56
C ASP A 191 0.48 -15.68 9.08
N SER A 192 0.68 -15.31 7.80
CA SER A 192 2.01 -15.26 7.18
C SER A 192 2.21 -14.00 6.33
N VAL A 193 3.48 -13.69 6.11
CA VAL A 193 3.94 -12.55 5.32
C VAL A 193 5.05 -13.03 4.40
N VAL A 194 4.95 -12.70 3.11
CA VAL A 194 6.04 -12.90 2.15
C VAL A 194 7.10 -11.82 2.36
N GLU A 195 8.32 -12.25 2.68
CA GLU A 195 9.54 -11.44 2.70
C GLU A 195 10.25 -11.57 1.34
N TYR A 196 10.37 -10.45 0.63
CA TYR A 196 11.24 -10.32 -0.54
C TYR A 196 12.46 -9.47 -0.21
N ASP A 197 13.62 -10.12 -0.11
CA ASP A 197 14.92 -9.46 -0.01
C ASP A 197 15.45 -9.15 -1.43
N MET A 198 15.39 -7.87 -1.79
CA MET A 198 15.81 -7.41 -3.11
C MET A 198 17.33 -7.36 -3.26
N GLY A 199 18.07 -7.21 -2.15
CA GLY A 199 19.53 -7.17 -2.16
C GLY A 199 20.12 -8.55 -2.46
N GLU A 200 19.58 -9.57 -1.77
CA GLU A 200 20.00 -10.96 -1.94
C GLU A 200 19.21 -11.72 -3.02
N GLN A 201 18.22 -11.07 -3.64
CA GLN A 201 17.25 -11.70 -4.55
C GLN A 201 16.67 -12.99 -3.97
N LYS A 202 16.21 -12.92 -2.71
CA LYS A 202 15.70 -14.06 -1.95
C LYS A 202 14.25 -13.85 -1.57
N LEU A 203 13.45 -14.89 -1.78
CA LEU A 203 12.04 -14.92 -1.42
C LEU A 203 11.83 -15.93 -0.28
N SER A 204 11.03 -15.56 0.71
CA SER A 204 10.68 -16.44 1.82
C SER A 204 9.37 -16.05 2.46
N VAL A 205 8.80 -16.96 3.25
CA VAL A 205 7.58 -16.73 4.02
C VAL A 205 7.94 -16.75 5.50
N ILE A 206 7.41 -15.79 6.25
CA ILE A 206 7.56 -15.71 7.70
C ILE A 206 6.19 -15.73 8.38
N GLY A 207 6.13 -16.30 9.58
CA GLY A 207 4.93 -16.23 10.40
C GLY A 207 4.69 -14.80 10.90
N ALA A 208 3.43 -14.39 10.91
CA ALA A 208 2.99 -13.09 11.40
C ALA A 208 2.33 -13.22 12.78
N PRO A 209 2.50 -12.25 13.69
CA PRO A 209 1.67 -12.16 14.87
C PRO A 209 0.24 -11.84 14.47
N PHE A 210 -0.70 -12.15 15.36
CA PHE A 210 -2.11 -11.84 15.15
C PHE A 210 -2.34 -10.35 14.82
N GLY A 211 -3.06 -10.07 13.74
CA GLY A 211 -3.40 -8.72 13.31
C GLY A 211 -2.96 -8.42 11.88
N ARG A 212 -3.27 -7.23 11.38
CA ARG A 212 -2.93 -6.83 10.01
C ARG A 212 -1.59 -6.12 10.00
N LEU A 213 -0.73 -6.44 9.02
CA LEU A 213 0.44 -5.62 8.74
C LEU A 213 -0.06 -4.21 8.37
N VAL A 214 0.53 -3.18 8.96
CA VAL A 214 0.18 -1.78 8.68
C VAL A 214 1.35 -0.97 8.13
N GLY A 215 2.59 -1.42 8.35
CA GLY A 215 3.80 -0.76 7.88
C GLY A 215 5.01 -1.16 8.71
N ALA A 216 6.03 -0.31 8.76
CA ALA A 216 7.20 -0.50 9.61
C ALA A 216 7.55 0.75 10.43
N GLU A 217 8.08 0.55 11.64
CA GLU A 217 8.55 1.62 12.53
C GLU A 217 9.87 1.22 13.19
N GLY A 218 10.90 2.07 13.07
CA GLY A 218 12.21 1.81 13.68
C GLY A 218 12.89 0.52 13.18
N GLY A 219 12.61 0.11 11.93
CA GLY A 219 13.12 -1.14 11.36
C GLY A 219 12.37 -2.40 11.80
N LEU A 220 11.28 -2.26 12.56
CA LEU A 220 10.43 -3.37 12.98
C LEU A 220 9.13 -3.36 12.19
N LEU A 221 8.63 -4.55 11.86
CA LEU A 221 7.31 -4.69 11.23
C LEU A 221 6.22 -4.38 12.24
N LEU A 222 5.21 -3.60 11.83
CA LEU A 222 4.13 -3.17 12.70
C LEU A 222 2.83 -3.86 12.30
N PHE A 223 2.26 -4.62 13.22
CA PHE A 223 0.95 -5.24 13.09
C PHE A 223 -0.04 -4.59 14.02
N ALA A 224 -1.28 -4.43 13.59
CA ALA A 224 -2.31 -3.84 14.42
C ALA A 224 -3.67 -4.54 14.23
N THR A 225 -4.43 -4.60 15.31
CA THR A 225 -5.82 -5.07 15.30
C THR A 225 -6.63 -4.44 16.42
N VAL A 226 -7.94 -4.36 16.23
CA VAL A 226 -8.86 -3.87 17.26
C VAL A 226 -9.65 -5.04 17.82
N LEU A 227 -9.49 -5.32 19.11
CA LEU A 227 -10.21 -6.38 19.80
C LEU A 227 -11.49 -5.87 20.46
N LYS A 228 -12.60 -6.53 20.16
CA LYS A 228 -13.92 -6.35 20.79
C LYS A 228 -14.05 -7.27 22.03
N PRO A 229 -14.91 -6.94 23.02
CA PRO A 229 -15.84 -5.81 23.08
C PRO A 229 -15.24 -4.53 23.70
N ARG A 230 -14.08 -4.59 24.35
CA ARG A 230 -13.45 -3.44 25.05
C ARG A 230 -12.80 -2.41 24.12
N LEU A 231 -12.73 -2.69 22.82
CA LEU A 231 -12.12 -1.84 21.78
C LEU A 231 -10.70 -1.43 22.14
N HIS A 232 -9.86 -2.45 22.28
CA HIS A 232 -8.43 -2.27 22.48
C HIS A 232 -7.72 -2.36 21.14
N LEU A 233 -6.98 -1.33 20.78
CA LEU A 233 -6.02 -1.38 19.70
C LEU A 233 -4.77 -2.08 20.20
N HIS A 234 -4.53 -3.29 19.73
CA HIS A 234 -3.30 -4.02 19.99
C HIS A 234 -2.34 -3.79 18.83
N ILE A 235 -1.09 -3.50 19.18
CA ILE A 235 -0.03 -3.22 18.23
C ILE A 235 1.14 -4.14 18.57
N TRP A 236 1.68 -4.81 17.57
CA TRP A 236 2.87 -5.65 17.70
C TRP A 236 3.98 -5.09 16.83
N SER A 237 5.13 -4.80 17.43
CA SER A 237 6.36 -4.50 16.73
C SER A 237 7.20 -5.76 16.66
N MET A 238 7.38 -6.31 15.47
CA MET A 238 8.07 -7.57 15.22
C MET A 238 9.45 -7.34 14.62
N GLU A 239 10.47 -7.88 15.29
CA GLU A 239 11.80 -8.04 14.73
C GLU A 239 11.89 -9.35 13.95
N VAL A 240 12.31 -9.28 12.68
CA VAL A 240 12.56 -10.47 11.86
C VAL A 240 13.99 -10.93 12.12
N ARG A 241 14.14 -12.00 12.91
CA ARG A 241 15.46 -12.58 13.22
C ARG A 241 15.98 -13.47 12.09
N PRO A 242 17.31 -13.60 11.95
CA PRO A 242 17.93 -14.44 10.91
C PRO A 242 17.52 -15.91 10.97
N ASP A 243 17.21 -16.41 12.16
CA ASP A 243 16.81 -17.81 12.41
C ASP A 243 15.34 -18.11 12.07
N ARG A 244 14.55 -17.07 11.73
CA ARG A 244 13.17 -17.14 11.19
C ARG A 244 12.17 -17.95 12.01
N THR A 245 12.50 -18.31 13.25
CA THR A 245 11.76 -19.28 14.06
C THR A 245 11.11 -18.66 15.31
N THR A 246 11.59 -17.49 15.77
CA THR A 246 10.93 -16.72 16.83
C THR A 246 10.99 -15.22 16.56
N ALA A 247 9.92 -14.70 15.97
CA ALA A 247 9.66 -13.28 15.91
C ALA A 247 9.52 -12.71 17.33
N LEU A 248 10.45 -11.86 17.78
CA LEU A 248 10.26 -11.12 19.02
C LEU A 248 9.26 -10.00 18.75
N ALA A 249 8.01 -10.22 19.15
CA ALA A 249 6.96 -9.21 19.03
C ALA A 249 6.79 -8.46 20.35
N ARG A 250 7.04 -7.15 20.36
CA ARG A 250 6.69 -6.28 21.49
C ARG A 250 5.26 -5.81 21.33
N ARG A 251 4.41 -6.06 22.33
CA ARG A 251 3.00 -5.68 22.31
C ARG A 251 2.75 -4.38 23.05
N ARG A 252 2.03 -3.46 22.41
CA ARG A 252 1.45 -2.24 23.00
C ARG A 252 -0.08 -2.31 22.90
N ILE A 253 -0.77 -1.80 23.91
CA ILE A 253 -2.24 -1.77 23.95
C ILE A 253 -2.69 -0.33 24.17
N ILE A 254 -3.64 0.12 23.36
CA ILE A 254 -4.28 1.44 23.49
C ILE A 254 -5.79 1.22 23.63
N GLU A 255 -6.37 1.70 24.71
CA GLU A 255 -7.82 1.66 24.91
C GLU A 255 -8.52 2.74 24.07
N LEU A 256 -9.42 2.32 23.18
CA LEU A 256 -10.18 3.22 22.31
C LEU A 256 -11.55 3.60 22.89
N ALA A 257 -12.15 2.70 23.68
CA ALA A 257 -13.51 2.86 24.23
C ALA A 257 -13.77 4.20 24.96
N PRO A 258 -12.93 4.69 25.88
CA PRO A 258 -13.22 5.96 26.54
C PRO A 258 -12.99 7.19 25.65
N LYS A 259 -12.38 7.02 24.48
CA LYS A 259 -11.88 8.11 23.63
C LYS A 259 -12.65 8.28 22.32
N LEU A 260 -13.31 7.23 21.84
CA LEU A 260 -14.29 7.35 20.76
C LEU A 260 -15.67 7.66 21.39
N SER A 261 -16.63 8.14 20.61
CA SER A 261 -17.94 8.60 21.12
C SER A 261 -19.10 7.94 20.38
N GLY A 262 -20.14 7.50 21.09
CA GLY A 262 -21.43 7.09 20.51
C GLY A 262 -21.34 5.91 19.54
N TYR A 263 -21.95 6.02 18.35
CA TYR A 263 -22.02 4.93 17.36
C TYR A 263 -20.69 4.58 16.68
N ALA A 264 -19.60 5.32 16.94
CA ALA A 264 -18.27 5.07 16.39
C ALA A 264 -17.68 3.70 16.77
N PHE A 265 -18.16 3.09 17.87
CA PHE A 265 -17.67 1.83 18.42
C PHE A 265 -18.13 0.57 17.67
N LEU A 266 -19.18 0.67 16.86
CA LEU A 266 -19.84 -0.51 16.28
C LEU A 266 -18.98 -1.24 15.25
N ASP A 267 -18.17 -0.48 14.51
CA ASP A 267 -17.28 -1.01 13.49
C ASP A 267 -16.02 -0.15 13.46
N VAL A 268 -14.90 -0.72 13.90
CA VAL A 268 -13.61 -0.03 13.98
C VAL A 268 -12.58 -0.93 13.31
N SER A 269 -11.94 -0.43 12.27
CA SER A 269 -10.91 -1.13 11.54
C SER A 269 -9.65 -0.28 11.41
N VAL A 270 -8.49 -0.92 11.42
CA VAL A 270 -7.22 -0.25 11.12
C VAL A 270 -7.07 -0.17 9.61
N VAL A 271 -6.84 1.03 9.08
CA VAL A 271 -6.90 1.29 7.63
C VAL A 271 -5.66 1.94 7.05
N GLY A 272 -4.68 2.31 7.87
CA GLY A 272 -3.38 2.80 7.40
C GLY A 272 -2.45 3.21 8.53
N PHE A 273 -1.18 3.41 8.20
CA PHE A 273 -0.15 3.87 9.14
C PHE A 273 0.79 4.86 8.45
N ALA A 274 0.95 6.04 9.05
CA ALA A 274 1.89 7.04 8.57
C ALA A 274 3.28 6.76 9.15
N GLU A 275 4.07 6.01 8.37
CA GLU A 275 5.48 5.72 8.67
C GLU A 275 6.25 7.03 8.92
N GLY A 276 7.07 7.06 9.98
CA GLY A 276 7.90 8.21 10.37
C GLY A 276 7.27 9.20 11.36
N VAL A 277 5.94 9.27 11.48
CA VAL A 277 5.26 10.10 12.51
C VAL A 277 4.48 9.27 13.53
N GLY A 278 4.45 7.95 13.38
CA GLY A 278 3.84 7.06 14.36
C GLY A 278 2.33 7.28 14.53
N VAL A 279 1.60 7.43 13.43
CA VAL A 279 0.15 7.67 13.44
C VAL A 279 -0.59 6.53 12.73
N ILE A 280 -1.50 5.86 13.45
CA ILE A 280 -2.42 4.86 12.90
C ILE A 280 -3.75 5.52 12.52
N PHE A 281 -4.30 5.13 11.37
CA PHE A 281 -5.64 5.52 10.93
C PHE A 281 -6.66 4.44 11.26
N LEU A 282 -7.77 4.85 11.86
CA LEU A 282 -8.91 4.00 12.19
C LEU A 282 -10.14 4.46 11.40
N SER A 283 -10.73 3.57 10.63
CA SER A 283 -12.04 3.81 10.03
C SER A 283 -13.14 3.37 10.98
N THR A 284 -14.17 4.20 11.10
CA THR A 284 -15.35 3.91 11.91
C THR A 284 -16.64 4.30 11.18
N LYS A 285 -17.79 3.86 11.69
CA LYS A 285 -19.10 4.35 11.21
C LYS A 285 -19.29 5.87 11.38
N ALA A 286 -18.57 6.51 12.29
CA ALA A 286 -18.63 7.96 12.53
C ALA A 286 -17.53 8.73 11.76
N GLY A 287 -16.82 8.05 10.87
CA GLY A 287 -15.75 8.62 10.05
C GLY A 287 -14.35 8.20 10.49
N LEU A 288 -13.36 9.00 10.08
CA LEU A 288 -11.95 8.67 10.15
C LEU A 288 -11.30 9.25 11.41
N TYR A 289 -10.53 8.42 12.11
CA TYR A 289 -9.79 8.80 13.32
C TYR A 289 -8.30 8.52 13.16
N THR A 290 -7.47 9.30 13.84
CA THR A 290 -6.03 9.09 13.96
C THR A 290 -5.66 8.78 15.39
N VAL A 291 -4.75 7.82 15.59
CA VAL A 291 -4.15 7.47 16.88
C VAL A 291 -2.65 7.75 16.82
N GLU A 292 -2.18 8.70 17.61
CA GLU A 292 -0.76 9.00 17.77
C GLU A 292 -0.14 7.99 18.76
N LEU A 293 0.84 7.21 18.32
CA LEU A 293 1.38 6.09 19.11
C LEU A 293 2.17 6.54 20.34
N SER A 294 2.86 7.67 20.26
CA SER A 294 3.68 8.23 21.35
C SER A 294 2.84 8.72 22.52
N SER A 295 1.72 9.41 22.23
CA SER A 295 0.85 10.04 23.24
C SER A 295 -0.43 9.25 23.51
N SER A 296 -0.71 8.22 22.70
CA SER A 296 -2.00 7.51 22.67
C SER A 296 -3.21 8.45 22.48
N ARG A 297 -2.99 9.62 21.88
CA ARG A 297 -4.04 10.61 21.62
C ARG A 297 -4.84 10.22 20.39
N ILE A 298 -6.16 10.35 20.49
CA ILE A 298 -7.10 10.07 19.41
C ILE A 298 -7.71 11.37 18.92
N LYS A 299 -7.78 11.56 17.60
CA LYS A 299 -8.37 12.74 16.96
C LYS A 299 -9.28 12.31 15.82
N ASN A 300 -10.47 12.92 15.72
CA ASN A 300 -11.35 12.78 14.56
C ASN A 300 -10.85 13.70 13.43
N MET A 301 -10.74 13.15 12.23
CA MET A 301 -10.23 13.84 11.04
C MET A 301 -11.35 14.25 10.08
N ASP A 302 -12.37 13.40 9.93
CA ASP A 302 -13.50 13.63 9.04
C ASP A 302 -14.72 12.87 9.58
N ARG A 303 -15.91 13.48 9.48
CA ARG A 303 -17.13 13.00 10.15
C ARG A 303 -17.99 12.05 9.31
N GLU A 304 -17.70 11.82 8.02
CA GLU A 304 -18.68 11.12 7.16
C GLU A 304 -18.08 10.13 6.15
N ARG A 305 -16.80 9.77 6.26
CA ARG A 305 -16.16 8.81 5.35
C ARG A 305 -15.63 7.58 6.08
N SER A 306 -16.24 6.43 5.82
CA SER A 306 -15.64 5.12 6.11
C SER A 306 -14.76 4.73 4.93
N LEU A 307 -13.47 4.50 5.18
CA LEU A 307 -12.49 4.14 4.16
C LEU A 307 -11.95 2.73 4.44
N GLY A 308 -11.63 1.97 3.39
CA GLY A 308 -11.09 0.61 3.52
C GLY A 308 -9.56 0.56 3.67
N LYS A 309 -8.84 1.21 2.75
CA LYS A 309 -7.37 1.34 2.76
C LYS A 309 -7.00 2.80 2.55
N ILE A 310 -6.12 3.30 3.39
CA ILE A 310 -5.52 4.62 3.32
C ILE A 310 -4.03 4.46 3.13
N MET A 311 -3.47 5.16 2.15
CA MET A 311 -2.03 5.21 1.90
C MET A 311 -1.53 6.59 2.30
N PRO A 312 -0.94 6.74 3.50
CA PRO A 312 -0.48 8.03 3.96
C PRO A 312 0.59 8.60 3.03
N TYR A 313 0.45 9.89 2.74
CA TYR A 313 1.38 10.64 1.94
C TYR A 313 2.13 11.63 2.85
N MET A 314 3.38 11.27 3.10
CA MET A 314 4.32 12.06 3.88
C MET A 314 5.26 12.79 2.93
N CYS A 315 5.15 14.11 2.90
CA CYS A 315 6.14 15.01 2.35
C CYS A 315 6.32 16.16 3.34
N PHE A 316 7.56 16.42 3.73
CA PHE A 316 7.91 17.55 4.57
C PHE A 316 8.42 18.66 3.66
N TYR A 317 7.64 19.74 3.51
CA TYR A 317 8.12 20.92 2.81
C TYR A 317 8.99 21.74 3.76
N THR A 318 10.32 21.66 3.61
CA THR A 318 11.21 22.64 4.25
C THR A 318 11.27 23.87 3.35
N ARG A 319 10.90 25.05 3.89
CA ARG A 319 10.86 26.33 3.17
C ARG A 319 12.24 26.82 2.68
N GLU A 320 13.31 26.09 2.94
CA GLU A 320 14.69 26.58 2.77
C GLU A 320 15.22 26.52 1.33
N TRP A 321 14.52 25.89 0.37
CA TRP A 321 14.98 25.82 -1.03
C TRP A 321 14.09 26.57 -2.02
N GLY A 322 13.52 27.70 -1.59
CA GLY A 322 12.87 28.68 -2.46
C GLY A 322 13.86 29.48 -3.28
N ARG A 323 14.60 28.82 -4.19
CA ARG A 323 15.20 29.37 -5.42
C ARG A 323 15.93 28.21 -6.12
N LEU A 324 15.25 27.61 -7.10
CA LEU A 324 15.96 26.91 -8.18
C LEU A 324 16.91 27.94 -8.82
N PRO A 325 18.20 27.65 -9.03
CA PRO A 325 19.01 28.47 -9.92
C PRO A 325 18.33 28.40 -11.29
N THR A 326 17.93 29.56 -11.81
CA THR A 326 17.67 29.70 -13.24
C THR A 326 18.95 29.31 -13.95
N SER A 327 18.87 28.28 -14.80
CA SER A 327 19.93 27.96 -15.74
C SER A 327 20.09 29.15 -16.69
N ASP A 328 21.24 29.82 -16.63
CA ASP A 328 21.79 30.57 -17.76
C ASP A 328 22.59 29.63 -18.67
#